data_AF-W1XNI3-F1
#
_entry.id   AF-W1XNI3-F1
#
_cell.length_a   1.000
_cell.length_b   1.000
_cell.length_c   1.000
_cell.angle_alpha   90.00
_cell.angle_beta   90.00
_cell.angle_gamma   90.00
#
_symmetry.space_group_name_H-M   'P 1'
#
loop_
_entity.id
_entity.type
_entity.pdbx_description
1 polymer ?
#
loop_
_entity_poly.entity_id
_entity_poly.type
_entity_poly.pdbx_seq_one_letter_code
_entity_poly.pdbx_strand_id
1 'polypeptide(L)' 'RLGCNVVYGKDRGIHVSGHASQEELKTMLNLVRPEYFIPVHGEYRMLRRHGELGVAMGVDPKKVLIGDNGQ' A
#
# COMPACT_ATOMS: atom_id res chain seq x y z
N ARG A 1 -28.77 15.21 -23.34
CA ARG A 1 -28.88 14.87 -21.89
C ARG A 1 -30.11 14.00 -21.72
N LEU A 2 -30.00 12.80 -21.16
CA LEU A 2 -31.10 11.79 -21.10
C LEU A 2 -32.06 11.97 -19.90
N GLY A 3 -31.92 13.04 -19.10
CA GLY A 3 -32.79 13.30 -17.94
C GLY A 3 -32.51 12.47 -16.68
N CYS A 4 -31.48 11.60 -16.69
CA CYS A 4 -31.13 10.77 -15.54
C CYS A 4 -30.43 11.56 -14.42
N ASN A 5 -30.71 11.20 -13.17
CA ASN A 5 -29.94 11.65 -12.01
C ASN A 5 -28.73 10.72 -11.82
N VAL A 6 -27.51 11.27 -11.91
CA VAL A 6 -26.27 10.51 -11.77
C VAL A 6 -25.68 10.76 -10.39
N VAL A 7 -25.59 9.70 -9.58
CA VAL A 7 -24.90 9.75 -8.29
C VAL A 7 -23.47 9.27 -8.48
N TYR A 8 -22.53 10.20 -8.38
CA TYR A 8 -21.10 9.96 -8.49
C TYR A 8 -20.34 10.95 -7.61
N GLY A 9 -19.06 10.66 -7.34
CA GLY A 9 -18.17 11.53 -6.59
C GLY A 9 -17.50 10.81 -5.42
N LYS A 10 -16.19 11.06 -5.28
CA LYS A 10 -15.34 10.44 -4.24
C LYS A 10 -15.80 10.80 -2.82
N ASP A 11 -16.35 12.00 -2.65
CA ASP A 11 -16.72 12.55 -1.33
C ASP A 11 -18.10 12.08 -0.85
N ARG A 12 -18.82 11.27 -1.64
CA ARG A 12 -20.16 10.78 -1.28
C ARG A 12 -20.16 9.47 -0.51
N GLY A 13 -18.99 8.89 -0.22
CA GLY A 13 -18.88 7.62 0.52
C GLY A 13 -19.49 6.40 -0.19
N ILE A 14 -19.75 6.50 -1.49
CA ILE A 14 -20.37 5.44 -2.29
C ILE A 14 -19.36 4.40 -2.83
N HIS A 15 -18.07 4.59 -2.59
CA HIS A 15 -16.99 3.71 -3.01
C HIS A 15 -15.84 3.74 -2.01
N VAL A 16 -15.15 2.62 -1.87
CA VAL A 16 -13.93 2.45 -1.06
C VAL A 16 -12.86 1.73 -1.86
N SER A 17 -11.60 1.92 -1.48
CA SER A 17 -10.50 1.11 -2.01
C SER A 17 -10.64 -0.35 -1.56
N GLY A 18 -10.29 -1.29 -2.44
CA GLY A 18 -10.10 -2.70 -2.06
C GLY A 18 -8.71 -3.00 -1.48
N HIS A 19 -7.81 -2.02 -1.48
CA HIS A 19 -6.44 -2.13 -0.98
C HIS A 19 -6.24 -1.31 0.29
N ALA A 20 -5.40 -1.84 1.18
CA ALA A 20 -5.00 -1.21 2.43
C ALA A 20 -4.33 0.16 2.20
N SER A 21 -4.74 1.13 3.01
CA SER A 21 -4.08 2.42 3.16
C SER A 21 -2.88 2.29 4.10
N GLN A 22 -2.08 3.35 4.21
CA GLN A 22 -0.83 3.34 4.98
C GLN A 22 -0.98 2.83 6.43
N GLU A 23 -2.03 3.23 7.15
CA GLU A 23 -2.21 2.82 8.56
C GLU A 23 -2.57 1.32 8.69
N GLU A 24 -3.29 0.77 7.72
CA GLU A 24 -3.55 -0.68 7.67
C GLU A 24 -2.27 -1.46 7.34
N LEU A 25 -1.43 -0.95 6.45
CA LEU A 25 -0.10 -1.51 6.17
C LEU A 25 0.82 -1.47 7.40
N LYS A 26 0.83 -0.36 8.15
CA LYS A 26 1.55 -0.27 9.43
C LYS A 26 1.05 -1.28 10.44
N THR A 27 -0.26 -1.50 10.49
CA THR A 27 -0.88 -2.49 11.37
C THR A 27 -0.34 -3.89 11.04
N MET A 28 -0.30 -4.25 9.77
CA MET A 28 0.30 -5.52 9.33
C MET A 28 1.77 -5.66 9.73
N LEU A 29 2.58 -4.62 9.48
CA LEU A 29 4.01 -4.61 9.84
C LEU A 29 4.23 -4.75 11.35
N ASN A 30 3.42 -4.07 12.16
CA ASN A 30 3.46 -4.15 13.62
C ASN A 30 3.07 -5.53 14.16
N LEU A 31 2.09 -6.18 13.53
CA LEU A 31 1.64 -7.51 13.94
C LEU A 31 2.67 -8.58 13.59
N VAL A 32 3.19 -8.54 12.36
CA VAL A 32 4.08 -9.59 11.83
C VAL A 32 5.51 -9.44 12.34
N ARG A 33 6.01 -8.21 12.50
CA ARG A 33 7.42 -7.91 12.86
C ARG A 33 8.42 -8.71 12.02
N PRO A 34 8.42 -8.53 10.70
CA PRO A 34 9.20 -9.36 9.79
C PRO A 34 10.71 -9.14 9.97
N GLU A 35 11.51 -10.20 9.83
CA GLU A 35 12.96 -10.07 9.78
C GLU A 35 13.44 -9.44 8.46
N TYR A 36 12.80 -9.80 7.34
CA TYR A 36 13.03 -9.26 6.00
C TYR A 36 11.71 -8.81 5.40
N PHE A 37 11.74 -7.73 4.63
CA PHE A 37 10.52 -7.18 4.02
C PHE A 37 10.69 -6.95 2.51
N ILE A 38 9.77 -7.52 1.74
CA ILE A 38 9.71 -7.38 0.29
C ILE A 38 8.33 -6.79 -0.06
N PRO A 39 8.23 -5.49 -0.39
CA PRO A 39 6.98 -4.93 -0.86
C PRO A 39 6.63 -5.52 -2.23
N VAL A 40 5.36 -5.91 -2.41
CA VAL A 40 4.84 -6.51 -3.64
C VAL A 40 3.54 -5.83 -4.09
N HIS A 41 3.08 -6.16 -5.29
CA HIS A 41 1.81 -5.70 -5.87
C HIS A 41 1.69 -4.17 -5.95
N GLY A 42 2.51 -3.54 -6.79
CA GLY A 42 2.44 -2.12 -7.09
C GLY A 42 3.48 -1.69 -8.10
N GLU A 43 3.33 -0.49 -8.64
CA GLU A 43 4.38 0.14 -9.43
C GLU A 43 5.59 0.47 -8.56
N TYR A 44 6.77 0.65 -9.15
CA TYR A 44 8.01 0.95 -8.42
C TYR A 44 7.87 2.05 -7.36
N ARG A 45 7.14 3.14 -7.67
CA ARG A 45 6.88 4.22 -6.68
C ARG A 45 6.14 3.73 -5.44
N MET A 46 5.20 2.79 -5.60
CA MET A 46 4.41 2.21 -4.51
C MET A 46 5.29 1.26 -3.70
N LEU A 47 6.06 0.40 -4.38
CA LEU A 47 6.99 -0.52 -3.73
C LEU A 47 8.04 0.23 -2.91
N ARG A 48 8.60 1.30 -3.48
CA ARG A 48 9.55 2.18 -2.78
C ARG A 48 8.93 2.80 -1.53
N ARG A 49 7.73 3.39 -1.64
CA ARG A 49 7.04 3.97 -0.47
C ARG A 49 6.70 2.94 0.59
N HIS A 50 6.31 1.73 0.19
CA HIS A 50 6.01 0.66 1.13
C HIS A 50 7.29 0.14 1.80
N GLY A 51 8.41 0.05 1.08
CA GLY A 51 9.72 -0.24 1.66
C GLY A 51 10.17 0.81 2.67
N GLU A 52 10.03 2.10 2.34
CA GLU A 52 10.29 3.22 3.26
C GLU A 52 9.40 3.13 4.52
N LEU A 53 8.13 2.73 4.36
CA LEU A 53 7.24 2.47 5.48
C LEU A 53 7.74 1.31 6.34
N GLY A 54 8.19 0.21 5.74
CA GLY A 54 8.81 -0.92 6.46
C GLY A 54 9.99 -0.49 7.33
N VAL A 55 10.88 0.36 6.79
CA VAL A 55 11.99 0.94 7.55
C VAL A 55 11.49 1.80 8.70
N ALA A 56 10.51 2.68 8.46
CA ALA A 56 9.92 3.52 9.50
C ALA A 56 9.24 2.71 10.62
N MET A 57 8.78 1.50 10.31
CA MET A 57 8.19 0.54 11.25
C MET A 57 9.22 -0.38 11.93
N GLY A 58 10.52 -0.18 11.68
CA GLY A 58 11.61 -0.84 12.42
C GLY A 58 12.29 -2.01 11.69
N VAL A 59 11.98 -2.25 10.41
CA VAL A 59 12.75 -3.21 9.61
C VAL A 59 14.11 -2.60 9.26
N ASP A 60 15.20 -3.35 9.42
CA ASP A 60 16.54 -2.89 9.01
C ASP A 60 16.53 -2.51 7.52
N PRO A 61 16.98 -1.30 7.13
CA PRO A 61 17.06 -0.89 5.73
C PRO A 61 17.79 -1.89 4.82
N LYS A 62 18.79 -2.62 5.33
CA LYS A 62 19.52 -3.64 4.56
C LYS A 62 18.71 -4.90 4.30
N LYS A 63 17.60 -5.09 5.03
CA LYS A 63 16.68 -6.23 4.93
C LYS A 63 15.37 -5.87 4.22
N VAL A 64 15.26 -4.67 3.67
CA VAL A 64 14.15 -4.26 2.80
C VAL A 64 14.59 -4.38 1.35
N LEU A 65 13.97 -5.28 0.59
CA LEU A 65 14.37 -5.60 -0.78
C LEU A 65 13.27 -5.19 -1.76
N ILE A 66 13.58 -4.25 -2.64
CA ILE A 66 12.69 -3.87 -3.75
C ILE A 66 13.17 -4.62 -4.99
N GLY A 67 12.45 -5.67 -5.38
CA GLY A 67 12.79 -6.50 -6.54
C GLY A 67 11.98 -6.13 -7.79
N ASP A 68 12.50 -6.54 -8.94
CA ASP A 68 11.80 -6.53 -10.22
C ASP A 68 11.33 -7.94 -10.59
N ASN A 69 10.37 -8.04 -11.51
CA ASN A 69 9.85 -9.34 -11.94
C ASN A 69 10.96 -10.21 -12.57
N GLY A 70 11.23 -11.36 -11.94
CA GLY A 70 12.23 -12.33 -12.41
C GLY A 70 13.63 -12.17 -11.78
N GLN A 71 13.77 -11.32 -10.75
CA GLN A 71 14.97 -11.25 -9.90
C GLN A 71 14.84 -12.07 -8.61
#